data_AF-A0A8T4SIX6-F1
#
_entry.id   AF-A0A8T4SIX6-F1
#
_cell.length_a   1.000
_cell.length_b   1.000
_cell.length_c   1.000
_cell.angle_alpha   90.00
_cell.angle_beta   90.00
_cell.angle_gamma   90.00
#
_symmetry.space_group_name_H-M   'P 1'
#
loop_
_entity.id
_entity.type
_entity.pdbx_description
1 polymer ?
#
loop_
_entity_poly.entity_id
_entity_poly.type
_entity_poly.pdbx_seq_one_letter_code
_entity_poly.pdbx_strand_id
1 'polypeptide(L)'
;MTHEQTPYLVIVAVVAVIAVVTLVMNNNDNLQGALTYRAPENERVNGCIDTDENGDIYTRGYTQIGVVRTEDECRGNMLHQWYCKTVTDDVESTPRPCEFGCENGACLRQRTYG
;
A
#
# COMPACT_ATOMS: atom_id res chain seq x y z
N MET A 1 34.78 -59.04 -23.34
CA MET A 1 35.12 -57.79 -22.60
C MET A 1 33.82 -57.02 -22.40
N THR A 2 33.07 -57.31 -21.34
CA THR A 2 31.79 -56.67 -21.05
C THR A 2 31.64 -56.52 -19.54
N HIS A 3 32.35 -55.56 -18.98
CA HIS A 3 32.15 -55.11 -17.61
C HIS A 3 32.89 -53.78 -17.51
N GLU A 4 32.19 -52.71 -17.11
CA GLU A 4 32.69 -51.36 -16.73
C GLU A 4 31.79 -50.21 -17.24
N GLN A 5 30.67 -50.46 -17.94
CA GLN A 5 29.73 -49.38 -18.34
C GLN A 5 28.42 -49.32 -17.54
N THR A 6 28.09 -50.37 -16.79
CA THR A 6 26.89 -50.43 -15.95
C THR A 6 26.83 -49.42 -14.78
N PRO A 7 27.94 -49.02 -14.10
CA PRO A 7 27.79 -48.14 -12.93
C PRO A 7 27.39 -46.72 -13.31
N TYR A 8 27.85 -46.21 -14.46
CA TYR A 8 27.55 -44.84 -14.89
C TYR A 8 26.08 -44.64 -15.25
N LEU A 9 25.47 -45.59 -15.96
CA LEU A 9 24.06 -45.48 -16.35
C LEU A 9 23.13 -45.51 -15.12
N VAL A 10 23.46 -46.31 -14.11
CA VAL A 10 22.70 -46.35 -12.85
C VAL A 10 22.83 -45.03 -12.09
N ILE A 11 24.04 -44.47 -12.02
CA ILE A 11 24.27 -43.18 -11.35
C ILE A 11 23.49 -42.05 -12.04
N VAL A 12 23.54 -41.97 -13.37
CA VAL A 12 22.80 -40.94 -14.13
C VAL A 12 21.29 -41.08 -13.93
N ALA A 13 20.76 -42.30 -13.94
CA ALA A 13 19.34 -42.54 -13.72
C ALA A 13 18.91 -42.10 -12.30
N VAL A 14 19.69 -42.41 -11.27
CA VAL A 14 19.39 -42.02 -9.88
C VAL A 14 19.42 -40.49 -9.72
N VAL A 15 20.42 -39.82 -10.29
CA VAL A 15 20.54 -38.35 -10.23
C VAL A 15 19.36 -37.69 -10.93
N ALA A 16 18.96 -38.19 -12.10
CA ALA A 16 17.81 -37.66 -12.84
C ALA A 16 16.50 -37.80 -12.05
N VAL A 17 16.28 -38.96 -11.41
CA VAL A 17 15.07 -39.18 -10.59
C VAL A 17 15.07 -38.25 -9.38
N ILE A 18 16.19 -38.09 -8.67
CA ILE A 18 16.29 -37.18 -7.53
C ILE A 18 15.99 -35.74 -7.96
N ALA A 19 16.56 -35.28 -9.08
CA ALA A 19 16.32 -33.92 -9.58
C ALA A 19 14.84 -33.67 -9.95
N VAL A 20 14.16 -34.65 -10.53
CA VAL A 20 12.72 -34.53 -10.84
C VAL A 20 11.90 -34.51 -9.55
N VAL A 21 12.22 -35.38 -8.59
CA VAL A 21 11.49 -35.45 -7.30
C VAL A 21 11.68 -34.17 -6.51
N THR A 22 12.90 -33.62 -6.43
CA THR A 22 13.14 -32.35 -5.75
C THR A 22 12.42 -31.20 -6.45
N LEU A 23 12.39 -31.16 -7.78
CA LEU A 23 11.65 -30.12 -8.51
C LEU A 23 10.14 -30.18 -8.23
N VAL A 24 9.56 -31.39 -8.21
CA VAL A 24 8.12 -31.58 -7.98
C VAL A 24 7.75 -31.29 -6.52
N MET A 25 8.58 -31.69 -5.57
CA MET A 25 8.31 -31.50 -4.13
C MET A 25 8.67 -30.09 -3.62
N ASN A 26 9.55 -29.36 -4.31
CA ASN A 26 9.92 -27.98 -3.97
C ASN A 26 8.92 -26.92 -4.47
N ASN A 27 7.86 -27.34 -5.18
CA ASN A 27 6.78 -26.46 -5.62
C ASN A 27 5.65 -26.28 -4.59
N ASN A 28 5.79 -26.84 -3.37
CA ASN A 28 4.75 -26.78 -2.34
C ASN A 28 4.98 -25.75 -1.22
N ASP A 29 6.02 -24.93 -1.32
CA ASP A 29 6.27 -23.90 -0.31
C ASP A 29 5.74 -22.52 -0.75
N ASN A 30 4.63 -22.12 -0.12
CA ASN A 30 4.26 -20.72 0.15
C ASN A 30 3.72 -19.84 -0.98
N LEU A 31 2.81 -20.34 -1.82
CA LEU A 31 1.83 -19.45 -2.48
C LEU A 31 0.70 -19.11 -1.50
N GLN A 32 1.04 -18.38 -0.44
CA GLN A 32 0.03 -17.65 0.33
C GLN A 32 -0.48 -16.54 -0.60
N GLY A 33 -1.70 -16.70 -1.12
CA GLY A 33 -2.30 -15.70 -2.00
C GLY A 33 -2.31 -14.32 -1.35
N ALA A 34 -2.23 -13.27 -2.16
CA ALA A 34 -2.37 -11.90 -1.67
C ALA A 34 -3.75 -11.75 -1.00
N LEU A 35 -3.78 -11.22 0.22
CA LEU A 35 -5.01 -10.81 0.86
C LEU A 35 -5.68 -9.76 -0.04
N THR A 36 -6.83 -10.11 -0.62
CA THR A 36 -7.67 -9.15 -1.33
C THR A 36 -8.70 -8.63 -0.33
N TYR A 37 -8.49 -7.41 0.18
CA TYR A 37 -9.51 -6.71 0.94
C TYR A 37 -10.57 -6.21 -0.04
N ARG A 38 -11.75 -6.84 -0.03
CA ARG A 38 -12.91 -6.37 -0.80
C ARG A 38 -13.74 -5.48 0.11
N ALA A 39 -13.48 -4.18 0.07
CA ALA A 39 -14.33 -3.20 0.73
C ALA A 39 -15.78 -3.36 0.22
N PRO A 40 -16.79 -3.21 1.11
CA PRO A 40 -18.18 -3.25 0.69
C PRO A 40 -18.48 -2.10 -0.28
N GLU A 41 -19.34 -2.35 -1.27
CA GLU A 41 -19.58 -1.43 -2.39
C GLU A 41 -20.12 -0.06 -1.94
N ASN A 42 -20.77 0.00 -0.78
CA ASN A 42 -21.26 1.23 -0.17
C ASN A 42 -20.17 2.17 0.35
N GLU A 43 -18.94 1.68 0.51
CA GLU A 43 -17.79 2.49 0.94
C GLU A 43 -17.01 3.05 -0.26
N ARG A 44 -17.32 2.60 -1.49
CA ARG A 44 -16.63 3.03 -2.69
C ARG A 44 -17.22 4.34 -3.22
N VAL A 45 -16.35 5.33 -3.40
CA VAL A 45 -16.68 6.60 -4.05
C VAL A 45 -16.34 6.56 -5.54
N ASN A 46 -17.24 7.07 -6.38
CA ASN A 46 -16.94 7.32 -7.80
C ASN A 46 -16.42 8.74 -7.96
N GLY A 47 -15.12 8.87 -8.23
CA GLY A 47 -14.41 10.14 -8.29
C GLY A 47 -13.61 10.41 -7.02
N CYS A 48 -13.29 11.67 -6.80
CA CYS A 48 -12.59 12.13 -5.61
C CYS A 48 -13.55 12.93 -4.72
N ILE A 49 -13.64 12.56 -3.44
CA ILE A 49 -14.30 13.38 -2.42
C ILE A 49 -13.26 14.01 -1.50
N ASP A 50 -13.56 15.23 -1.09
CA ASP A 50 -12.79 16.06 -0.16
C ASP A 50 -13.79 16.56 0.89
N THR A 51 -13.51 16.31 2.17
CA THR A 51 -14.45 16.64 3.25
C THR A 51 -14.35 18.07 3.77
N ASP A 52 -13.22 18.74 3.52
CA ASP A 52 -12.94 20.10 3.94
C ASP A 52 -12.94 20.99 2.69
N GLU A 53 -14.16 21.33 2.25
CA GLU A 53 -14.39 22.15 1.05
C GLU A 53 -13.45 23.37 1.00
N ASN A 54 -12.79 23.55 -0.15
CA ASN A 54 -11.81 24.61 -0.42
C ASN A 54 -10.49 24.52 0.37
N GLY A 55 -10.18 23.38 0.98
CA GLY A 55 -8.95 23.19 1.75
C GLY A 55 -8.94 24.02 3.03
N ASP A 56 -9.97 23.88 3.86
CA ASP A 56 -10.03 24.54 5.17
C ASP A 56 -8.94 23.98 6.10
N ILE A 57 -7.84 24.72 6.21
CA ILE A 57 -6.69 24.33 7.05
C ILE A 57 -7.02 24.17 8.54
N TYR A 58 -8.18 24.63 9.02
CA TYR A 58 -8.54 24.59 10.45
C TYR A 58 -9.49 23.44 10.80
N THR A 59 -10.00 22.72 9.80
CA THR A 59 -10.89 21.59 9.99
C THR A 59 -10.16 20.34 9.55
N ARG A 60 -10.17 19.29 10.38
CA ARG A 60 -9.54 18.02 9.98
C ARG A 60 -10.30 17.43 8.81
N GLY A 61 -9.61 17.28 7.69
CA GLY A 61 -10.12 16.74 6.46
C GLY A 61 -9.61 15.35 6.11
N TYR A 62 -10.20 14.80 5.06
CA TYR A 62 -9.67 13.67 4.31
C TYR A 62 -10.16 13.72 2.87
N THR A 63 -9.35 13.13 2.00
CA THR A 63 -9.73 12.82 0.63
C THR A 63 -9.99 11.34 0.45
N GLN A 64 -10.85 10.97 -0.50
CA GLN A 64 -11.08 9.58 -0.83
C GLN A 64 -11.32 9.37 -2.32
N ILE A 65 -10.56 8.43 -2.90
CA ILE A 65 -10.75 7.93 -4.28
C ILE A 65 -11.06 6.44 -4.20
N GLY A 66 -12.24 6.05 -4.69
CA GLY A 66 -12.69 4.67 -4.56
C GLY A 66 -12.82 4.29 -3.08
N VAL A 67 -11.95 3.38 -2.64
CA VAL A 67 -11.89 2.86 -1.25
C VAL A 67 -10.68 3.39 -0.49
N VAL A 68 -9.80 4.13 -1.16
CA VAL A 68 -8.57 4.66 -0.59
C VAL A 68 -8.87 6.00 0.03
N ARG A 69 -8.69 6.10 1.35
CA ARG A 69 -8.82 7.34 2.12
C ARG A 69 -7.46 7.85 2.52
N THR A 70 -7.23 9.15 2.36
CA THR A 70 -6.01 9.86 2.72
C THR A 70 -6.37 11.02 3.63
N GLU A 71 -5.89 11.00 4.87
CA GLU A 71 -6.19 12.04 5.86
C GLU A 71 -5.19 13.18 5.80
N ASP A 72 -5.65 14.38 6.15
CA ASP A 72 -4.76 15.49 6.45
C ASP A 72 -3.87 15.18 7.64
N GLU A 73 -2.61 15.59 7.55
CA GLU A 73 -1.62 15.24 8.56
C GLU A 73 -0.71 16.40 8.93
N CYS A 74 -0.31 16.42 10.19
CA CYS A 74 0.64 17.41 10.70
C CYS A 74 2.06 16.86 10.64
N ARG A 75 2.96 17.60 9.99
CA ARG A 75 4.40 17.32 9.96
C ARG A 75 5.13 18.48 10.65
N GLY A 76 5.29 18.37 11.97
CA GLY A 76 5.77 19.47 12.80
C GLY A 76 4.75 20.60 12.83
N ASN A 77 5.15 21.80 12.41
CA ASN A 77 4.25 22.97 12.36
C ASN A 77 3.65 23.22 10.95
N MET A 78 3.71 22.21 10.08
CA MET A 78 3.15 22.25 8.74
C MET A 78 1.99 21.28 8.65
N LEU A 79 0.87 21.74 8.12
CA LEU A 79 -0.24 20.90 7.69
C LEU A 79 0.06 20.38 6.27
N HIS A 80 0.03 19.07 6.08
CA HIS A 80 0.00 18.44 4.77
C HIS A 80 -1.46 18.19 4.42
N GLN A 81 -2.03 19.12 3.66
CA GLN A 81 -3.44 19.09 3.30
C GLN A 81 -3.62 18.37 1.97
N TRP A 82 -4.45 17.34 1.98
CA TRP A 82 -4.82 16.59 0.78
C TRP A 82 -6.12 17.17 0.22
N TYR A 83 -6.17 17.34 -1.09
CA TYR A 83 -7.36 17.85 -1.76
C TYR A 83 -7.60 17.14 -3.09
N CYS A 84 -8.86 17.17 -3.52
CA CYS A 84 -9.26 16.64 -4.82
C CYS A 84 -8.97 17.62 -5.95
N LYS A 85 -8.24 17.17 -6.96
CA LYS A 85 -7.95 17.96 -8.16
C LYS A 85 -9.14 17.92 -9.11
N THR A 86 -9.78 19.09 -9.30
CA THR A 86 -11.04 19.24 -10.04
C THR A 86 -11.02 18.71 -11.48
N VAL A 87 -9.85 18.56 -12.11
CA VAL A 87 -9.73 18.21 -13.54
C VAL A 87 -9.50 16.71 -13.76
N THR A 88 -8.83 16.02 -12.83
CA THR A 88 -8.34 14.66 -13.06
C THR A 88 -8.89 13.62 -12.08
N ASP A 89 -9.73 14.03 -11.11
CA ASP A 89 -10.17 13.17 -10.00
C ASP A 89 -8.98 12.55 -9.22
N ASP A 90 -7.82 13.21 -9.27
CA ASP A 90 -6.63 12.81 -8.51
C ASP A 90 -6.61 13.50 -7.14
N VAL A 91 -5.88 12.88 -6.20
CA VAL A 91 -5.56 13.46 -4.90
C VAL A 91 -4.17 14.10 -4.98
N GLU A 92 -4.08 15.35 -4.55
CA GLU A 92 -2.83 16.11 -4.48
C GLU A 92 -2.66 16.67 -3.06
N SER A 93 -1.41 16.86 -2.63
CA SER A 93 -1.11 17.43 -1.30
C SER A 93 -0.41 18.77 -1.43
N THR A 94 -0.77 19.73 -0.58
CA THR A 94 -0.02 20.99 -0.44
C THR A 94 0.38 21.23 1.02
N PRO A 95 1.68 21.45 1.30
CA PRO A 95 2.11 21.84 2.63
C PRO A 95 1.71 23.29 2.94
N ARG A 96 1.08 23.51 4.10
CA ARG A 96 0.63 24.81 4.61
C ARG A 96 1.26 25.07 6.00
N PRO A 97 1.90 26.22 6.23
CA PRO A 97 2.41 26.56 7.55
C PRO A 97 1.25 26.92 8.50
N CYS A 98 1.27 26.38 9.72
CA CYS A 98 0.31 26.73 10.75
C CYS A 98 0.91 27.75 11.73
N GLU A 99 0.27 28.90 11.91
CA GLU A 99 0.81 29.97 12.77
C GLU A 99 0.92 29.56 14.25
N PHE A 100 -0.04 28.77 14.74
CA PHE A 100 -0.18 28.46 16.17
C PHE A 100 0.10 27.01 16.55
N GLY A 101 0.58 26.19 15.61
CA GLY A 101 0.64 24.74 15.80
C GLY A 101 -0.20 24.01 14.76
N CYS A 102 0.23 22.81 14.39
CA CYS A 102 -0.60 21.84 13.69
C CYS A 102 -0.88 20.69 14.65
N GLU A 103 -2.14 20.31 14.79
CA GLU A 103 -2.56 19.20 15.63
C GLU A 103 -3.69 18.41 14.97
N ASN A 104 -3.62 17.07 15.01
CA ASN A 104 -4.67 16.17 14.51
C ASN A 104 -5.10 16.44 13.05
N GLY A 105 -4.17 16.81 12.17
CA GLY A 105 -4.47 17.07 10.76
C GLY A 105 -5.16 18.41 10.52
N ALA A 106 -5.02 19.39 11.43
CA ALA A 106 -5.52 20.74 11.25
C ALA A 106 -4.60 21.77 11.92
N CYS A 107 -4.59 22.99 11.39
CA CYS A 107 -3.97 24.14 12.04
C CYS A 107 -4.79 24.59 13.25
N LEU A 108 -4.09 24.95 14.32
CA LEU A 108 -4.72 25.53 15.50
C LEU A 108 -5.12 26.98 15.24
N ARG A 109 -6.29 27.39 15.76
CA ARG A 109 -6.76 28.79 15.69
C ARG A 109 -6.12 29.71 16.74
N GLN A 110 -5.54 29.12 17.78
CA GLN A 110 -4.87 29.82 18.87
C GLN A 110 -3.83 28.89 19.50
N ARG A 111 -2.81 29.45 20.15
CA ARG A 111 -1.79 28.64 20.83
C ARG A 111 -2.45 27.84 21.95
N THR A 112 -2.30 26.52 21.90
CA THR A 112 -2.56 25.66 23.04
C THR A 112 -1.32 25.72 23.94
N TYR A 113 -1.46 26.33 25.12
CA TYR A 113 -0.44 26.23 26.16
C TYR A 113 -0.62 24.86 26.81
N GLY A 114 0.15 23.89 26.34
CA GLY A 114 0.32 22.57 26.97
C GLY A 114 1.40 22.58 28.02
#